data_AF-A0A9Q9CQK6-F1
#
_entry.id   AF-A0A9Q9CQK6-F1
#
_cell.length_a   1.000
_cell.length_b   1.000
_cell.length_c   1.000
_cell.angle_alpha   90.00
_cell.angle_beta   90.00
_cell.angle_gamma   90.00
#
_symmetry.space_group_name_H-M   'P 1'
#
loop_
_entity.id
_entity.type
_entity.pdbx_description
1 polymer ?
#
loop_
_entity_poly.entity_id
_entity_poly.type
_entity_poly.pdbx_seq_one_letter_code
_entity_poly.pdbx_strand_id
1 'polypeptide(L)'
;MYLLSGLVYCSQCGSKYHGSARKGGRNKQEYVSYRCSKRNSIDEKCSCKEINRTVLDDFILKQLFEIVLDDNHIDQLYERVNAKMRERLNQKDSEVPKLRKQLKELDKQIGNLVRVIAMGGFNGSETITTELQRLEKDRGLIVEMIEEFNDKEEDYHLTKDQIKTLIAEAKEFVTTNNHEMIKCIISRFVHQIRISNEAIEVEYNFGGFFDSKEPIKLLEVIQVNRVDIYVGIGFEIAI
;
A
#
# COMPACT_ATOMS: atom_id res chain seq x y z
N MET A 1 2.70 1.77 -24.81
CA MET A 1 2.37 2.19 -23.42
C MET A 1 2.71 1.06 -22.44
N TYR A 2 2.90 1.34 -21.15
CA TYR A 2 3.10 0.37 -20.06
C TYR A 2 2.14 0.71 -18.91
N LEU A 3 1.07 -0.06 -18.74
CA LEU A 3 -0.01 0.25 -17.79
C LEU A 3 0.46 0.21 -16.33
N LEU A 4 1.35 -0.72 -16.02
CA LEU A 4 1.79 -1.02 -14.65
C LEU A 4 3.05 -0.24 -14.25
N SER A 5 3.42 0.77 -15.04
CA SER A 5 4.61 1.58 -14.79
C SER A 5 4.54 2.26 -13.42
N GLY A 6 5.52 1.98 -12.56
CA GLY A 6 5.60 2.50 -11.20
C GLY A 6 5.04 1.57 -10.12
N LEU A 7 4.35 0.50 -10.50
CA LEU A 7 3.71 -0.47 -9.59
C LEU A 7 4.46 -1.79 -9.48
N VAL A 8 5.40 -2.08 -10.40
CA VAL A 8 6.10 -3.37 -10.49
C VAL A 8 7.49 -3.31 -9.86
N TYR A 9 7.77 -4.25 -8.96
CA TYR A 9 8.98 -4.38 -8.15
C TYR A 9 9.59 -5.78 -8.26
N CYS A 10 10.90 -5.87 -8.09
CA CYS A 10 11.64 -7.13 -8.04
C CYS A 10 11.58 -7.73 -6.64
N SER A 11 11.08 -8.97 -6.49
CA SER A 11 11.11 -9.65 -5.19
C SER A 11 12.54 -9.96 -4.74
N GLN A 12 13.50 -10.08 -5.66
CA GLN A 12 14.89 -10.45 -5.33
C GLN A 12 15.76 -9.28 -4.86
N CYS A 13 15.64 -8.10 -5.49
CA CYS A 13 16.53 -6.96 -5.21
C CYS A 13 15.78 -5.69 -4.78
N GLY A 14 14.46 -5.77 -4.59
CA GLY A 14 13.59 -4.66 -4.19
C GLY A 14 13.44 -3.52 -5.20
N SER A 15 14.19 -3.55 -6.30
CA SER A 15 14.22 -2.46 -7.28
C SER A 15 13.01 -2.50 -8.21
N LYS A 16 12.61 -1.33 -8.72
CA LYS A 16 11.51 -1.21 -9.68
C LYS A 16 11.82 -1.90 -11.01
N TYR A 17 10.78 -2.36 -11.68
CA TYR A 17 10.83 -2.72 -13.09
C TYR A 17 10.51 -1.48 -13.95
N HIS A 18 11.15 -1.39 -15.10
CA HIS A 18 10.87 -0.39 -16.12
C HIS A 18 10.41 -1.05 -17.43
N GLY A 19 9.65 -0.33 -18.24
CA GLY A 19 9.26 -0.78 -19.57
C GLY A 19 10.46 -0.81 -20.52
N SER A 20 10.64 -1.91 -21.25
CA SER A 20 11.71 -2.11 -22.21
C SER A 20 11.16 -2.66 -23.53
N ALA A 21 11.30 -1.87 -24.59
CA ALA A 21 10.97 -2.25 -25.97
C ALA A 21 12.25 -2.49 -26.77
N ARG A 22 12.34 -3.62 -27.47
CA ARG A 22 13.48 -3.99 -28.32
C ARG A 22 12.99 -4.59 -29.61
N LYS A 23 13.73 -4.41 -30.72
CA LYS A 23 13.43 -5.10 -31.98
C LYS A 23 14.24 -6.38 -32.09
N GLY A 24 13.58 -7.49 -32.40
CA GLY A 24 14.24 -8.77 -32.63
C GLY A 24 15.13 -8.72 -33.87
N GLY A 25 16.33 -9.31 -33.79
CA GLY A 25 17.33 -9.21 -34.86
C GLY A 25 16.89 -9.84 -36.19
N ARG A 26 16.24 -11.01 -36.17
CA ARG A 26 15.84 -11.73 -37.39
C ARG A 26 14.54 -11.23 -38.01
N ASN A 27 13.47 -11.10 -37.20
CA ASN A 27 12.13 -10.82 -37.72
C ASN A 27 11.72 -9.35 -37.56
N LYS A 28 12.59 -8.50 -37.01
CA LYS A 28 12.30 -7.09 -36.62
C LYS A 28 11.08 -6.92 -35.69
N GLN A 29 10.55 -8.02 -35.16
CA GLN A 29 9.38 -8.01 -34.29
C GLN A 29 9.70 -7.27 -32.99
N GLU A 30 8.77 -6.42 -32.57
CA GLU A 30 8.90 -5.69 -31.32
C GLU A 30 8.68 -6.61 -30.12
N TYR A 31 9.66 -6.66 -29.23
CA TYR A 31 9.61 -7.34 -27.95
C TYR A 31 9.45 -6.30 -26.84
N VAL A 32 8.28 -6.30 -26.22
CA VAL A 32 7.91 -5.39 -25.12
C VAL A 32 7.86 -6.17 -23.81
N SER A 33 8.58 -5.69 -22.80
CA SER A 33 8.73 -6.37 -21.52
C SER A 33 8.88 -5.39 -20.36
N TYR A 34 8.56 -5.83 -19.15
CA TYR A 34 9.05 -5.18 -17.95
C TYR A 34 10.38 -5.81 -17.55
N ARG A 35 11.40 -4.98 -17.30
CA ARG A 35 12.76 -5.39 -16.91
C ARG A 35 13.14 -4.76 -15.57
N CYS A 36 13.72 -5.56 -14.67
CA CYS A 36 14.32 -5.06 -13.44
C CYS A 36 15.43 -4.02 -13.74
N SER A 37 15.37 -2.86 -13.08
CA SER A 37 16.35 -1.78 -13.28
C SER A 37 17.78 -2.16 -12.93
N LYS A 38 17.99 -3.06 -11.95
CA LYS A 38 19.32 -3.56 -11.59
C LYS A 38 19.86 -4.65 -12.51
N ARG A 39 19.13 -5.07 -13.54
CA ARG A 39 19.57 -6.17 -14.44
C ARG A 39 20.81 -5.83 -15.27
N ASN A 40 21.05 -4.54 -15.52
CA ASN A 40 22.25 -4.02 -16.20
C ASN A 40 23.15 -3.22 -15.26
N SER A 41 22.92 -3.30 -13.95
CA SER A 41 23.84 -2.69 -12.98
C SER A 41 25.19 -3.40 -13.04
N ILE A 42 26.26 -2.60 -12.96
CA ILE A 42 27.64 -3.09 -12.95
C ILE A 42 27.97 -3.62 -11.55
N ASP A 43 27.52 -2.93 -10.51
CA ASP A 43 27.87 -3.23 -9.11
C ASP A 43 26.97 -4.29 -8.48
N GLU A 44 25.66 -4.28 -8.78
CA GLU A 44 24.66 -5.18 -8.17
C GLU A 44 23.72 -5.77 -9.23
N LYS A 45 24.26 -6.66 -10.06
CA LYS A 45 23.50 -7.27 -11.16
C LYS A 45 22.40 -8.20 -10.67
N CYS A 46 21.14 -7.82 -10.92
CA CYS A 46 19.98 -8.67 -10.62
C CYS A 46 19.73 -9.71 -11.73
N SER A 47 19.50 -10.97 -11.35
CA SER A 47 19.22 -12.08 -12.27
C SER A 47 17.72 -12.30 -12.56
N CYS A 48 16.83 -11.52 -11.94
CA CYS A 48 15.39 -11.70 -12.08
C CYS A 48 14.91 -11.54 -13.54
N LYS A 49 14.08 -12.47 -14.01
CA LYS A 49 13.60 -12.60 -15.39
C LYS A 49 12.70 -11.43 -15.81
N GLU A 50 12.88 -10.99 -17.06
CA GLU A 50 11.96 -10.05 -17.73
C GLU A 50 10.62 -10.73 -17.96
N ILE A 51 9.54 -9.98 -17.80
CA ILE A 51 8.17 -10.45 -18.02
C ILE A 51 7.59 -9.75 -19.24
N ASN A 52 6.82 -10.46 -20.06
CA ASN A 52 6.20 -9.86 -21.24
C ASN A 52 5.18 -8.81 -20.79
N ARG A 53 5.23 -7.62 -21.41
CA ARG A 53 4.35 -6.51 -21.02
C ARG A 53 2.88 -6.89 -21.20
N THR A 54 2.52 -7.36 -22.39
CA THR A 54 1.14 -7.69 -22.76
C THR A 54 0.57 -8.76 -21.82
N VAL A 55 1.33 -9.82 -21.54
CA VAL A 55 0.87 -10.89 -20.64
C VAL A 55 0.60 -10.36 -19.23
N LEU A 56 1.48 -9.53 -18.67
CA LEU A 56 1.27 -9.00 -17.32
C LEU A 56 0.14 -7.96 -17.29
N ASP A 57 0.09 -7.05 -18.26
CA ASP A 57 -0.96 -6.04 -18.37
C ASP A 57 -2.34 -6.71 -18.50
N ASP A 58 -2.48 -7.71 -19.39
CA ASP A 58 -3.73 -8.43 -19.62
C ASP A 58 -4.14 -9.25 -18.39
N PHE A 59 -3.19 -9.87 -17.68
CA PHE A 59 -3.46 -10.58 -16.42
C PHE A 59 -4.05 -9.64 -15.36
N ILE A 60 -3.42 -8.48 -15.12
CA ILE A 60 -3.91 -7.52 -14.11
C ILE A 60 -5.26 -6.94 -14.52
N LEU A 61 -5.45 -6.64 -15.81
CA LEU A 61 -6.72 -6.16 -16.33
C LEU A 61 -7.82 -7.20 -16.13
N LYS A 62 -7.58 -8.47 -16.46
CA LYS A 62 -8.55 -9.55 -16.28
C LYS A 62 -8.96 -9.69 -14.81
N GLN A 63 -8.00 -9.71 -13.89
CA GLN A 63 -8.28 -9.76 -12.45
C GLN A 63 -9.10 -8.55 -11.98
N LEU A 64 -8.74 -7.34 -12.43
CA LEU A 64 -9.50 -6.13 -12.15
C LEU A 64 -10.95 -6.26 -12.66
N PHE A 65 -11.14 -6.75 -13.87
CA PHE A 65 -12.47 -6.95 -14.45
C PHE A 65 -13.27 -7.99 -13.67
N GLU A 66 -12.73 -9.16 -13.36
CA GLU A 66 -13.45 -10.20 -12.63
C GLU A 66 -13.90 -9.72 -11.25
N ILE A 67 -13.04 -8.96 -10.57
CA ILE A 67 -13.31 -8.43 -9.23
C ILE A 67 -14.31 -7.27 -9.26
N VAL A 68 -14.18 -6.35 -10.22
CA VAL A 68 -15.03 -5.15 -10.32
C VAL A 68 -16.37 -5.46 -10.97
N LEU A 69 -16.43 -6.42 -11.91
CA LEU A 69 -17.64 -6.73 -12.69
C LEU A 69 -18.59 -7.71 -11.99
N ASP A 70 -18.10 -8.56 -11.10
CA ASP A 70 -18.94 -9.54 -10.40
C ASP A 70 -19.67 -8.89 -9.20
N ASP A 71 -20.99 -8.77 -9.33
CA ASP A 71 -21.84 -8.15 -8.33
C ASP A 71 -21.87 -8.91 -6.98
N ASN A 72 -21.53 -10.21 -6.96
CA ASN A 72 -21.39 -10.96 -5.70
C ASN A 72 -20.11 -10.55 -4.94
N HIS A 73 -19.03 -10.22 -5.65
CA HIS A 73 -17.80 -9.72 -5.05
C HIS A 73 -17.99 -8.32 -4.45
N ILE A 74 -18.90 -7.51 -5.01
CA ILE A 74 -19.21 -6.16 -4.50
C ILE A 74 -19.74 -6.22 -3.07
N ASP A 75 -20.67 -7.14 -2.78
CA ASP A 75 -21.27 -7.27 -1.46
C ASP A 75 -20.24 -7.75 -0.42
N GLN A 76 -19.39 -8.70 -0.79
CA GLN A 76 -18.30 -9.17 0.08
C GLN A 76 -17.24 -8.09 0.30
N LEU A 77 -16.94 -7.30 -0.74
CA LEU A 77 -16.00 -6.19 -0.66
C LEU A 77 -16.55 -5.10 0.28
N TYR A 78 -17.83 -4.75 0.18
CA TYR A 78 -18.49 -3.81 1.08
C TYR A 78 -18.35 -4.23 2.55
N GLU A 79 -18.65 -5.49 2.87
CA GLU A 79 -18.53 -6.00 4.23
C GLU A 79 -17.08 -5.99 4.73
N ARG A 80 -16.11 -6.37 3.90
CA ARG A 80 -14.69 -6.34 4.25
C ARG A 80 -14.16 -4.93 4.49
N VAL A 81 -14.56 -3.97 3.65
CA VAL A 81 -14.19 -2.55 3.82
C VAL A 81 -14.71 -2.02 5.14
N ASN A 82 -16.01 -2.22 5.41
CA ASN A 82 -16.62 -1.77 6.65
C ASN A 82 -16.07 -2.48 7.89
N ALA A 83 -15.78 -3.78 7.80
CA ALA A 83 -15.16 -4.52 8.90
C ALA A 83 -13.80 -3.92 9.27
N LYS A 84 -12.96 -3.59 8.28
CA LYS A 84 -11.64 -3.01 8.53
C LYS A 84 -11.70 -1.56 9.00
N MET A 85 -12.68 -0.79 8.53
CA MET A 85 -12.99 0.54 9.09
C MET A 85 -13.37 0.41 10.57
N ARG A 86 -14.28 -0.50 10.93
CA ARG A 86 -14.65 -0.76 12.33
C ARG A 86 -13.45 -1.21 13.16
N GLU A 87 -12.58 -2.07 12.62
CA GLU A 87 -11.37 -2.51 13.32
C GLU A 87 -10.43 -1.33 13.61
N ARG A 88 -10.20 -0.43 12.64
CA ARG A 88 -9.40 0.78 12.84
C ARG A 88 -9.99 1.69 13.91
N LEU A 89 -11.30 1.92 13.87
CA LEU A 89 -12.01 2.72 14.88
C LEU A 89 -11.84 2.09 16.27
N ASN A 90 -12.04 0.77 16.40
CA ASN A 90 -11.85 0.06 17.66
C ASN A 90 -10.40 0.11 18.17
N GLN A 91 -9.42 0.00 17.27
CA GLN A 91 -8.00 0.14 17.63
C GLN A 91 -7.72 1.55 18.14
N LYS A 92 -8.24 2.59 17.48
CA LYS A 92 -8.11 3.98 17.94
C LYS A 92 -8.73 4.19 19.33
N ASP A 93 -9.95 3.69 19.53
CA ASP A 93 -10.66 3.78 20.80
C ASP A 93 -9.93 3.05 21.94
N SER A 94 -9.16 2.00 21.62
CA SER A 94 -8.28 1.30 22.58
C SER A 94 -6.95 2.03 22.83
N GLU A 95 -6.26 2.46 21.77
CA GLU A 95 -4.86 2.90 21.84
C GLU A 95 -4.72 4.39 22.21
N VAL A 96 -5.58 5.27 21.71
CA VAL A 96 -5.50 6.71 22.02
C VAL A 96 -5.61 6.97 23.54
N PRO A 97 -6.53 6.34 24.29
CA PRO A 97 -6.56 6.48 25.74
C PRO A 97 -5.29 5.98 26.45
N LYS A 98 -4.66 4.90 25.95
CA LYS A 98 -3.41 4.37 26.51
C LYS A 98 -2.25 5.34 26.29
N LEU A 99 -2.11 5.88 25.07
CA LEU A 99 -1.09 6.87 24.74
C LEU A 99 -1.28 8.15 25.56
N ARG A 100 -2.52 8.65 25.70
CA ARG A 100 -2.83 9.81 26.56
C ARG A 100 -2.46 9.56 28.02
N LYS A 101 -2.65 8.34 28.53
CA LYS A 101 -2.24 7.95 29.89
C LYS A 101 -0.72 7.93 30.04
N GLN A 102 0.00 7.39 29.06
CA GLN A 102 1.47 7.39 29.04
C GLN A 102 2.02 8.82 28.98
N LEU A 103 1.44 9.67 28.13
CA LEU A 103 1.80 11.09 28.03
C LEU A 103 1.69 11.80 29.39
N LYS A 104 0.56 11.59 30.09
CA LYS A 104 0.33 12.18 31.42
C LYS A 104 1.37 11.73 32.46
N GLU A 105 1.81 10.49 32.39
CA GLU A 105 2.84 9.97 33.30
C GLU A 105 4.22 10.55 32.97
N LEU A 106 4.58 10.68 31.68
CA LEU A 106 5.80 11.36 31.26
C LEU A 106 5.82 12.84 31.68
N ASP A 107 4.73 13.58 31.45
CA ASP A 107 4.59 14.98 31.87
C ASP A 107 4.79 15.14 33.39
N LYS A 108 4.32 14.17 34.19
CA LYS A 108 4.52 14.14 35.64
C LYS A 108 5.98 13.91 36.01
N GLN A 109 6.67 12.99 35.34
CA GLN A 109 8.09 12.70 35.56
C GLN A 109 8.97 13.91 35.19
N ILE A 110 8.71 14.51 34.03
CA ILE A 110 9.36 15.75 33.58
C ILE A 110 9.13 16.87 34.61
N GLY A 111 7.88 17.10 35.02
CA GLY A 111 7.55 18.11 36.02
C GLY A 111 8.22 17.87 37.39
N ASN A 112 8.42 16.62 37.79
CA ASN A 112 9.16 16.28 39.00
C ASN A 112 10.65 16.64 38.87
N LEU A 113 11.29 16.26 37.76
CA LEU A 113 12.70 16.57 37.51
C LEU A 113 12.94 18.07 37.41
N VAL A 114 12.09 18.80 36.68
CA VAL A 114 12.17 20.27 36.57
C VAL A 114 12.05 20.94 37.93
N ARG A 115 11.15 20.47 38.81
CA ARG A 115 11.05 20.99 40.19
C ARG A 115 12.33 20.75 41.00
N VAL A 116 12.92 19.57 40.91
CA VAL A 116 14.17 19.24 41.63
C VAL A 116 15.32 20.15 41.18
N ILE A 117 15.43 20.42 39.88
CA ILE A 117 16.41 21.36 39.32
C ILE A 117 16.15 22.78 39.83
N ALA A 118 14.90 23.25 39.78
CA ALA A 118 14.53 24.60 40.20
C ALA A 118 14.78 24.88 41.70
N MET A 119 14.70 23.86 42.55
CA MET A 119 15.01 23.95 43.99
C MET A 119 16.52 23.94 44.29
N GLY A 120 17.39 23.91 43.27
CA GLY A 120 18.84 23.89 43.44
C GLY A 120 19.39 22.54 43.94
N GLY A 121 18.59 21.47 43.87
CA GLY A 121 18.96 20.16 44.39
C GLY A 121 20.09 19.48 43.62
N PHE A 122 20.32 19.87 42.36
CA PHE A 122 21.39 19.36 41.52
C PHE A 122 21.82 20.41 40.49
N ASN A 123 22.82 21.23 40.84
CA ASN A 123 23.42 22.18 39.89
C ASN A 123 24.18 21.43 38.79
N GLY A 124 23.54 21.18 37.65
CA GLY A 124 24.21 20.73 36.43
C GLY A 124 24.63 19.25 36.38
N SER A 125 23.90 18.35 37.05
CA SER A 125 24.13 16.91 36.88
C SER A 125 23.82 16.50 35.44
N GLU A 126 24.86 16.09 34.71
CA GLU A 126 24.77 15.59 33.33
C GLU A 126 23.73 14.46 33.22
N THR A 127 23.68 13.57 34.22
CA THR A 127 22.71 12.47 34.30
C THR A 127 21.25 12.94 34.31
N ILE A 128 20.94 14.02 35.03
CA ILE A 128 19.57 14.57 35.09
C ILE A 128 19.21 15.23 33.76
N THR A 129 20.15 15.97 33.17
CA THR A 129 19.96 16.60 31.86
C THR A 129 19.72 15.56 30.76
N THR A 130 20.50 14.48 30.74
CA THR A 130 20.33 13.38 29.78
C THR A 130 18.98 12.67 29.95
N GLU A 131 18.57 12.40 31.19
CA GLU A 131 17.28 11.76 31.44
C GLU A 131 16.10 12.66 31.07
N LEU A 132 16.20 13.97 31.32
CA LEU A 132 15.20 14.95 30.90
C LEU A 132 15.08 15.00 29.36
N GLN A 133 16.20 15.00 28.64
CA GLN A 133 16.22 14.94 27.17
C GLN A 133 15.57 13.66 26.63
N ARG A 134 15.81 12.52 27.28
CA ARG A 134 15.19 11.24 26.93
C ARG A 134 13.67 11.30 27.10
N LEU A 135 13.20 11.80 28.24
CA LEU A 135 11.76 11.91 28.52
C LEU A 135 11.06 12.89 27.58
N GLU A 136 11.68 14.04 27.26
CA GLU A 136 11.15 15.00 26.28
C GLU A 136 11.08 14.40 24.87
N LYS A 137 12.08 13.59 24.49
CA LYS A 137 12.04 12.85 23.22
C LYS A 137 10.89 11.84 23.19
N ASP A 138 10.76 11.03 24.23
CA ASP A 138 9.69 10.03 24.34
C ASP A 138 8.30 10.71 24.34
N ARG A 139 8.18 11.86 25.00
CA ARG A 139 6.99 12.71 24.98
C ARG A 139 6.66 13.17 23.56
N GLY A 140 7.66 13.68 22.83
CA GLY A 140 7.50 14.11 21.44
C GLY A 140 6.99 12.98 20.54
N LEU A 141 7.56 11.79 20.66
CA LEU A 141 7.13 10.60 19.91
C LEU A 141 5.68 10.21 20.23
N ILE A 142 5.27 10.23 21.50
CA ILE A 142 3.90 9.89 21.88
C ILE A 142 2.90 10.94 21.38
N VAL A 143 3.27 12.23 21.40
CA VAL A 143 2.43 13.29 20.84
C VAL A 143 2.25 13.10 19.34
N GLU A 144 3.34 12.84 18.61
CA GLU A 144 3.31 12.53 17.17
C GLU A 144 2.40 11.33 16.88
N MET A 145 2.52 10.24 17.65
CA MET A 145 1.64 9.06 17.50
C MET A 145 0.16 9.42 17.75
N ILE A 146 -0.16 10.23 18.77
CA ILE A 146 -1.54 10.64 19.06
C ILE A 146 -2.10 11.53 17.93
N GLU A 147 -1.28 12.45 17.41
CA GLU A 147 -1.65 13.30 16.27
C GLU A 147 -1.90 12.44 15.04
N GLU A 148 -1.05 11.44 14.75
CA GLU A 148 -1.28 10.48 13.67
C GLU A 148 -2.61 9.72 13.80
N PHE A 149 -3.02 9.33 15.01
CA PHE A 149 -4.32 8.69 15.23
C PHE A 149 -5.52 9.65 15.11
N ASN A 150 -5.32 10.96 15.30
CA ASN A 150 -6.39 11.96 15.31
C ASN A 150 -6.57 12.70 13.98
N ASP A 151 -5.49 13.07 13.29
CA ASP A 151 -5.51 13.81 12.03
C ASP A 151 -6.03 12.98 10.85
N LYS A 152 -6.05 11.64 10.98
CA LYS A 152 -6.18 10.76 9.81
C LYS A 152 -7.58 10.31 9.42
N GLU A 153 -8.63 10.42 10.24
CA GLU A 153 -9.95 9.89 9.86
C GLU A 153 -11.11 10.70 10.48
N GLU A 154 -11.82 11.48 9.65
CA GLU A 154 -13.24 11.79 9.87
C GLU A 154 -14.05 10.51 9.63
N ASP A 155 -15.08 10.30 10.45
CA ASP A 155 -15.93 9.12 10.53
C ASP A 155 -16.62 8.81 9.16
N TYR A 156 -15.90 8.14 8.26
CA TYR A 156 -16.35 7.91 6.90
C TYR A 156 -17.05 6.56 6.78
N HIS A 157 -18.37 6.56 6.96
CA HIS A 157 -19.20 5.42 6.64
C HIS A 157 -19.50 5.38 5.15
N LEU A 158 -18.85 4.48 4.41
CA LEU A 158 -19.24 4.16 3.04
C LEU A 158 -20.59 3.46 3.04
N THR A 159 -21.56 4.01 2.33
CA THR A 159 -22.84 3.33 2.08
C THR A 159 -22.70 2.35 0.91
N LYS A 160 -23.53 1.31 0.91
CA LYS A 160 -23.54 0.29 -0.15
C LYS A 160 -23.77 0.91 -1.53
N ASP A 161 -24.58 1.96 -1.60
CA ASP A 161 -24.88 2.67 -2.83
C ASP A 161 -23.68 3.50 -3.33
N GLN A 162 -22.89 4.11 -2.43
CA GLN A 162 -21.65 4.79 -2.82
C GLN A 162 -20.64 3.83 -3.44
N ILE A 163 -20.49 2.62 -2.88
CA ILE A 163 -19.61 1.58 -3.45
C ILE A 163 -20.11 1.16 -4.82
N LYS A 164 -21.42 0.94 -4.99
CA LYS A 164 -22.01 0.56 -6.27
C LYS A 164 -21.81 1.64 -7.34
N THR A 165 -21.97 2.91 -6.99
CA THR A 165 -21.76 4.02 -7.94
C THR A 165 -20.29 4.10 -8.38
N LEU A 166 -19.34 4.06 -7.44
CA LEU A 166 -17.90 4.09 -7.75
C LEU A 166 -17.48 2.93 -8.65
N ILE A 167 -18.05 1.74 -8.40
CA ILE A 167 -17.80 0.56 -9.23
C ILE A 167 -18.46 0.72 -10.60
N ALA A 168 -19.71 1.20 -10.68
CA ALA A 168 -20.39 1.43 -11.95
C ALA A 168 -19.63 2.44 -12.84
N GLU A 169 -19.12 3.52 -12.24
CA GLU A 169 -18.22 4.47 -12.90
C GLU A 169 -16.96 3.75 -13.41
N ALA A 170 -16.31 2.93 -12.57
CA ALA A 170 -15.18 2.11 -13.01
C ALA A 170 -15.55 1.15 -14.16
N LYS A 171 -16.72 0.51 -14.16
CA LYS A 171 -17.20 -0.35 -15.26
C LYS A 171 -17.31 0.44 -16.57
N GLU A 172 -17.85 1.66 -16.53
CA GLU A 172 -18.00 2.53 -17.69
C GLU A 172 -16.64 3.01 -18.25
N PHE A 173 -15.71 3.33 -17.36
CA PHE A 173 -14.37 3.80 -17.73
C PHE A 173 -13.51 2.71 -18.38
N VAL A 174 -13.64 1.46 -17.94
CA VAL A 174 -12.87 0.38 -18.58
C VAL A 174 -13.47 -0.01 -19.94
N THR A 175 -14.80 0.16 -20.12
CA THR A 175 -15.49 -0.12 -21.39
C THR A 175 -15.14 0.91 -22.49
N THR A 176 -14.77 2.13 -22.13
CA THR A 176 -14.40 3.19 -23.07
C THR A 176 -12.98 3.08 -23.65
N ASN A 177 -12.21 2.05 -23.26
CA ASN A 177 -10.82 1.79 -23.71
C ASN A 177 -9.88 3.00 -23.60
N ASN A 178 -10.16 3.92 -22.65
CA ASN A 178 -9.31 5.08 -22.40
C ASN A 178 -8.13 4.68 -21.51
N HIS A 179 -6.97 4.58 -22.14
CA HIS A 179 -5.73 4.14 -21.53
C HIS A 179 -5.26 4.93 -20.30
N GLU A 180 -5.48 6.25 -20.24
CA GLU A 180 -5.11 7.06 -19.07
C GLU A 180 -6.04 6.78 -17.89
N MET A 181 -7.32 6.59 -18.15
CA MET A 181 -8.32 6.24 -17.12
C MET A 181 -8.07 4.83 -16.57
N ILE A 182 -7.79 3.86 -17.44
CA ILE A 182 -7.45 2.49 -17.03
C ILE A 182 -6.24 2.51 -16.10
N LYS A 183 -5.21 3.30 -16.43
CA LYS A 183 -4.02 3.44 -15.59
C LYS A 183 -4.35 4.06 -14.23
N CYS A 184 -5.24 5.05 -14.19
CA CYS A 184 -5.73 5.65 -12.94
C CYS A 184 -6.42 4.59 -12.05
N ILE A 185 -7.36 3.82 -12.62
CA ILE A 185 -8.08 2.75 -11.90
C ILE A 185 -7.11 1.69 -11.39
N ILE A 186 -6.18 1.23 -12.23
CA ILE A 186 -5.16 0.26 -11.81
C ILE A 186 -4.31 0.82 -10.67
N SER A 187 -3.87 2.08 -10.74
CA SER A 187 -3.05 2.68 -9.68
C SER A 187 -3.76 2.79 -8.33
N ARG A 188 -5.10 2.82 -8.37
CA ARG A 188 -5.96 2.85 -7.20
C ARG A 188 -6.23 1.43 -6.68
N PHE A 189 -6.44 0.48 -7.58
CA PHE A 189 -6.76 -0.92 -7.28
C PHE A 189 -5.55 -1.79 -6.93
N VAL A 190 -4.35 -1.48 -7.44
CA VAL A 190 -3.13 -2.26 -7.21
C VAL A 190 -2.17 -1.44 -6.38
N HIS A 191 -1.82 -1.94 -5.20
CA HIS A 191 -0.82 -1.33 -4.35
C HIS A 191 0.59 -1.54 -4.90
N GLN A 192 0.95 -2.80 -5.16
CA GLN A 192 2.22 -3.16 -5.78
C GLN A 192 2.18 -4.57 -6.38
N ILE A 193 3.05 -4.83 -7.34
CA ILE A 193 3.26 -6.13 -7.97
C ILE A 193 4.72 -6.52 -7.74
N ARG A 194 4.97 -7.67 -7.12
CA ARG A 194 6.32 -8.21 -6.89
C ARG A 194 6.57 -9.39 -7.80
N ILE A 195 7.67 -9.34 -8.54
CA ILE A 195 8.03 -10.36 -9.52
C ILE A 195 9.29 -11.08 -9.07
N SER A 196 9.17 -12.40 -8.95
CA SER A 196 10.30 -13.33 -8.81
C SER A 196 10.46 -14.18 -10.08
N ASN A 197 11.46 -15.07 -10.09
CA ASN A 197 11.68 -15.98 -11.21
C ASN A 197 10.61 -17.09 -11.31
N GLU A 198 9.87 -17.34 -10.23
CA GLU A 198 8.96 -18.46 -10.07
C GLU A 198 7.51 -18.01 -9.85
N ALA A 199 7.32 -16.85 -9.22
CA ALA A 199 6.02 -16.36 -8.81
C ALA A 199 5.85 -14.86 -9.08
N ILE A 200 4.59 -14.46 -9.14
CA ILE A 200 4.15 -13.06 -9.20
C ILE A 200 3.19 -12.87 -8.03
N GLU A 201 3.50 -11.91 -7.18
CA GLU A 201 2.64 -11.51 -6.07
C GLU A 201 2.00 -10.18 -6.43
N VAL A 202 0.68 -10.10 -6.36
CA VAL A 202 -0.08 -8.87 -6.56
C VAL A 202 -0.71 -8.48 -5.25
N GLU A 203 -0.38 -7.29 -4.77
CA GLU A 203 -1.00 -6.69 -3.60
C GLU A 203 -2.09 -5.74 -4.09
N TYR A 204 -3.35 -6.16 -3.99
CA TYR A 204 -4.51 -5.35 -4.36
C TYR A 204 -4.86 -4.40 -3.24
N ASN A 205 -5.24 -3.16 -3.57
CA ASN A 205 -5.81 -2.22 -2.64
C ASN A 205 -7.32 -2.08 -2.89
N PHE A 206 -8.08 -2.93 -2.23
CA PHE A 206 -9.53 -2.96 -2.33
C PHE A 206 -10.21 -1.71 -1.75
N GLY A 207 -9.56 -1.01 -0.82
CA GLY A 207 -10.04 0.25 -0.28
C GLY A 207 -9.62 1.44 -1.14
N GLY A 208 -8.85 1.19 -2.19
CA GLY A 208 -8.38 2.19 -3.12
C GLY A 208 -9.52 2.93 -3.78
N PHE A 209 -10.62 2.27 -4.18
CA PHE A 209 -11.76 2.91 -4.86
C PHE A 209 -12.41 4.03 -4.06
N PHE A 210 -12.27 4.04 -2.73
CA PHE A 210 -12.99 4.96 -1.87
C PHE A 210 -12.21 6.23 -1.63
N ASP A 211 -12.80 7.36 -2.01
CA ASP A 211 -12.16 8.67 -1.96
C ASP A 211 -12.27 9.24 -0.56
N SER A 212 -11.51 8.65 0.36
CA SER A 212 -11.09 9.33 1.57
C SER A 212 -9.76 10.03 1.29
N LYS A 213 -9.54 11.20 1.93
CA LYS A 213 -8.28 11.97 1.85
C LYS A 213 -7.03 11.13 2.13
N GLU A 214 -7.18 9.96 2.76
CA GLU A 214 -6.20 8.87 2.75
C GLU A 214 -6.83 7.57 2.21
N PRO A 215 -6.20 6.84 1.27
CA PRO A 215 -6.75 5.59 0.75
C PRO A 215 -6.71 4.50 1.82
N ILE A 216 -7.86 3.93 2.15
CA ILE A 216 -7.95 2.78 3.07
C ILE A 216 -7.19 1.63 2.43
N LYS A 217 -6.12 1.18 3.07
CA LYS A 217 -5.30 0.07 2.57
C LYS A 217 -5.92 -1.27 2.96
N LEU A 218 -6.75 -1.82 2.07
CA LEU A 218 -7.22 -3.20 2.12
C LEU A 218 -6.34 -4.03 1.21
N LEU A 219 -5.15 -4.36 1.74
CA LEU A 219 -4.19 -5.17 1.03
C LEU A 219 -4.60 -6.63 1.07
N GLU A 220 -4.84 -7.20 -0.10
CA GLU A 220 -4.98 -8.63 -0.29
C GLU A 220 -3.86 -9.08 -1.24
N VAL A 221 -3.17 -10.15 -0.86
CA VAL A 221 -2.01 -10.64 -1.61
C VAL A 221 -2.43 -11.90 -2.35
N ILE A 222 -2.37 -11.84 -3.67
CA ILE A 222 -2.54 -13.01 -4.52
C ILE A 222 -1.18 -13.39 -5.07
N GLN A 223 -0.77 -14.64 -4.84
CA GLN A 223 0.44 -15.19 -5.42
C GLN A 223 0.07 -16.18 -6.53
N VAL A 224 0.60 -15.96 -7.72
CA VAL A 224 0.43 -16.85 -8.87
C VAL A 224 1.78 -17.36 -9.35
N ASN A 225 1.81 -18.56 -9.93
CA ASN A 225 3.02 -19.03 -10.58
C ASN A 225 3.27 -18.17 -11.84
N ARG A 226 4.54 -17.86 -12.08
CA ARG A 226 4.95 -17.06 -13.24
C ARG A 226 4.54 -17.71 -14.56
N VAL A 227 4.49 -19.03 -14.64
CA VAL A 227 4.14 -19.74 -15.87
C VAL A 227 2.64 -19.64 -16.15
N ASP A 228 1.81 -19.65 -15.11
CA ASP A 228 0.35 -19.75 -15.24
C ASP A 228 -0.26 -18.54 -15.96
N ILE A 229 0.30 -17.34 -15.74
CA ILE A 229 -0.14 -16.13 -16.44
C ILE A 229 0.06 -16.19 -17.96
N TYR A 230 0.96 -17.07 -18.46
CA TYR A 230 1.17 -17.29 -19.89
C TYR A 230 0.23 -18.35 -20.48
N VAL A 231 -0.38 -19.19 -19.63
CA VAL A 231 -1.25 -20.30 -20.05
C VAL A 231 -2.73 -19.90 -20.08
N GLY A 232 -3.08 -18.73 -19.53
CA GLY A 232 -4.44 -18.18 -19.61
C GLY A 232 -5.47 -18.93 -18.75
N ILE A 233 -5.01 -19.62 -17.71
CA ILE A 233 -5.89 -20.41 -16.83
C ILE A 233 -6.80 -19.44 -16.07
N GLY A 234 -8.11 -19.68 -16.12
CA GLY A 234 -9.08 -18.98 -15.28
C GLY A 234 -8.76 -19.30 -13.83
N PHE A 235 -8.37 -18.29 -13.07
CA PHE A 235 -8.18 -18.42 -11.64
C PHE A 235 -9.54 -18.22 -10.99
N GLU A 236 -10.10 -19.27 -10.39
CA GLU A 236 -11.10 -19.08 -9.34
C GLU A 236 -10.38 -18.40 -8.17
N ILE A 237 -10.71 -17.14 -7.92
CA ILE A 237 -10.24 -16.43 -6.75
C ILE A 237 -10.93 -17.10 -5.56
N ALA A 238 -10.19 -17.88 -4.79
CA ALA A 238 -10.66 -18.35 -3.49
C ALA A 238 -10.70 -17.14 -2.56
N ILE A 239 -11.87 -16.49 -2.51
CA ILE A 239 -12.23 -15.47 -1.54
C ILE A 239 -12.98 -16.11 -0.38
#